data_AF-A0A2T1D0N5-F1
#
_entry.id   AF-A0A2T1D0N5-F1
#
_cell.length_a   1.000
_cell.length_b   1.000
_cell.length_c   1.000
_cell.angle_alpha   90.00
_cell.angle_beta   90.00
_cell.angle_gamma   90.00
#
_symmetry.space_group_name_H-M   'P 1'
#
loop_
_entity.id
_entity.type
_entity.pdbx_description
1 polymer ?
#
loop_
_entity_poly.entity_id
_entity_poly.type
_entity_poly.pdbx_seq_one_letter_code
_entity_poly.pdbx_strand_id
1 'polypeptide(L)' 'MTYQERLKHWAVVRLLPTQQWVVIGRFHRRSDAEGHCQFWRQQMPHTEFKVVFDAVREEGDRSE' A
#
# COMPACT_ATOMS: atom_id res chain seq x y z
N MET A 1 -6.35 -17.15 1.72
CA MET A 1 -5.36 -16.11 2.01
C MET A 1 -4.37 -16.69 2.99
N THR A 2 -3.14 -16.94 2.55
CA THR A 2 -2.10 -17.54 3.38
C THR A 2 -1.52 -16.48 4.32
N TYR A 3 -1.12 -16.88 5.52
CA TYR A 3 -0.58 -16.02 6.57
C TYR A 3 0.53 -15.07 6.08
N GLN A 4 1.28 -15.46 5.06
CA GLN A 4 2.36 -14.66 4.44
C GLN A 4 1.85 -13.41 3.69
N GLU A 5 0.62 -13.43 3.15
CA GLU A 5 0.01 -12.25 2.52
C GLU A 5 -0.38 -11.19 3.56
N ARG A 6 -0.54 -11.57 4.82
CA ARG A 6 -0.94 -10.72 5.95
C ARG A 6 0.20 -9.85 6.52
N LEU A 7 1.45 -10.13 6.15
CA LEU A 7 2.66 -9.41 6.61
C LEU A 7 3.19 -8.38 5.60
N LYS A 8 2.41 -8.03 4.57
CA LYS A 8 2.77 -6.93 3.67
C LYS A 8 2.31 -5.60 4.25
N HIS A 9 3.11 -5.10 5.19
CA HIS A 9 2.82 -3.91 5.99
C HIS A 9 2.78 -2.60 5.20
N TRP A 10 3.39 -2.55 4.01
CA TRP A 10 3.49 -1.32 3.22
C TRP A 10 2.79 -1.49 1.88
N ALA A 11 2.00 -0.50 1.50
CA ALA A 11 1.32 -0.46 0.20
C ALA A 11 1.60 0.88 -0.49
N VAL A 12 1.77 0.84 -1.81
CA VAL A 12 1.75 2.03 -2.65
C VAL A 12 0.34 2.16 -3.19
N VAL A 13 -0.28 3.31 -2.92
CA VAL A 13 -1.61 3.65 -3.40
C VAL A 13 -1.55 4.79 -4.40
N ARG A 14 -2.46 4.74 -5.37
CA ARG A 14 -2.67 5.76 -6.38
C ARG A 14 -4.05 6.39 -6.20
N LEU A 15 -4.13 7.71 -6.37
CA LEU A 15 -5.39 8.43 -6.48
C LEU A 15 -5.95 8.31 -7.91
N LEU A 16 -7.17 7.83 -8.03
CA LEU A 16 -7.93 7.82 -9.27
C LEU A 16 -8.63 9.17 -9.50
N PRO A 17 -8.99 9.49 -10.76
CA PRO A 17 -9.80 10.68 -11.08
C PRO A 17 -11.15 10.70 -10.36
N THR A 18 -11.64 9.54 -9.94
CA THR A 18 -12.86 9.35 -9.12
C THR A 18 -12.65 9.68 -7.64
N GLN A 19 -11.49 10.25 -7.28
CA GLN A 19 -11.12 10.59 -5.90
C GLN A 19 -10.98 9.36 -4.97
N GLN A 20 -10.81 8.17 -5.55
CA GLN A 20 -10.63 6.92 -4.83
C GLN A 20 -9.16 6.51 -4.78
N TRP A 21 -8.75 5.92 -3.66
CA TRP A 21 -7.40 5.35 -3.51
C TRP A 21 -7.40 3.87 -3.84
N VAL A 22 -6.50 3.45 -4.72
CA VAL A 22 -6.33 2.04 -5.09
C VAL A 22 -4.91 1.57 -4.81
N VAL A 23 -4.77 0.36 -4.27
CA VAL A 23 -3.47 -0.27 -4.03
C VAL A 23 -2.91 -0.77 -5.36
N ILE A 24 -1.74 -0.25 -5.74
CA ILE A 24 -1.04 -0.66 -6.97
C ILE A 24 0.12 -1.62 -6.68
N GLY A 25 0.55 -1.72 -5.42
CA GLY A 25 1.61 -2.64 -5.02
C GLY A 25 1.69 -2.78 -3.50
N ARG A 26 2.09 -3.97 -3.04
CA ARG A 26 2.32 -4.27 -1.62
C ARG A 26 3.74 -4.76 -1.41
N PHE A 27 4.39 -4.24 -0.38
CA PHE A 27 5.80 -4.39 -0.08
C PHE A 27 5.98 -4.78 1.38
N HIS A 28 7.03 -5.56 1.66
CA HIS A 28 7.40 -5.91 3.03
C HIS A 28 8.19 -4.78 3.72
N ARG A 29 8.95 -3.98 2.96
CA ARG A 29 9.79 -2.89 3.49
C ARG A 29 9.28 -1.54 2.99
N ARG A 30 9.37 -0.54 3.86
CA ARG A 30 9.04 0.86 3.52
C ARG A 30 9.91 1.39 2.38
N SER A 31 11.22 1.14 2.44
CA SER A 31 12.18 1.65 1.45
C SER A 31 11.88 1.15 0.03
N ASP A 32 11.47 -0.11 -0.11
CA ASP A 32 11.08 -0.67 -1.41
C ASP A 32 9.80 0.01 -1.94
N ALA A 33 8.82 0.23 -1.06
CA ALA A 33 7.59 0.95 -1.41
C ALA A 33 7.88 2.42 -1.80
N GLU A 34 8.78 3.10 -1.09
CA GLU A 34 9.17 4.48 -1.37
C GLU A 34 9.91 4.60 -2.71
N GLY A 35 10.88 3.72 -2.99
CA GLY A 35 11.59 3.71 -4.27
C GLY A 35 10.63 3.48 -5.44
N HIS A 36 9.68 2.56 -5.29
CA HIS A 36 8.67 2.29 -6.31
C HIS A 36 7.71 3.47 -6.48
N CYS A 37 7.28 4.10 -5.37
CA CYS A 37 6.44 5.29 -5.40
C CYS A 37 7.14 6.46 -6.09
N GLN A 38 8.43 6.67 -5.84
CA GLN A 38 9.21 7.72 -6.49
C GLN A 38 9.31 7.49 -8.00
N PHE A 39 9.56 6.25 -8.43
CA PHE A 39 9.55 5.90 -9.86
C PHE A 39 8.22 6.25 -10.51
N TRP A 40 7.08 5.90 -9.89
CA TRP A 40 5.75 6.23 -10.42
C TRP A 40 5.47 7.74 -10.46
N ARG A 41 5.91 8.50 -9.45
CA ARG A 41 5.77 9.97 -9.46
C ARG A 41 6.56 10.61 -10.60
N GLN A 42 7.73 10.06 -10.95
CA GLN A 42 8.52 10.56 -12.08
C GLN A 42 7.86 10.23 -13.43
N GLN A 43 7.28 9.03 -13.56
CA GLN A 43 6.59 8.60 -14.78
C GLN A 43 5.24 9.30 -14.97
N MET A 44 4.53 9.60 -13.88
CA MET A 44 3.17 10.16 -13.90
C MET A 44 3.05 11.32 -12.89
N PRO A 45 3.62 12.50 -13.17
CA PRO A 45 3.63 13.63 -12.22
C PRO A 45 2.23 14.19 -11.94
N HIS A 46 1.26 13.97 -12.83
CA HIS A 46 -0.13 14.39 -12.68
C HIS A 46 -0.96 13.46 -11.79
N THR A 47 -0.40 12.31 -11.39
CA THR A 47 -1.10 11.33 -10.55
C THR A 47 -0.52 11.34 -9.15
N GLU A 48 -1.39 11.37 -8.13
CA GLU A 48 -0.94 11.34 -6.74
C GLU A 48 -0.66 9.90 -6.30
N PHE A 49 0.57 9.66 -5.83
CA PHE A 49 1.00 8.39 -5.27
C PHE A 49 1.45 8.55 -3.81
N LYS A 50 0.93 7.69 -2.93
CA LYS A 50 1.28 7.68 -1.50
C LYS A 50 1.72 6.28 -1.07
N VAL A 51 2.63 6.25 -0.11
CA VAL A 51 3.00 5.04 0.62
C VAL A 51 2.19 5.02 1.90
N VAL A 52 1.44 3.94 2.13
CA VAL A 52 0.59 3.76 3.31
C VAL A 52 0.98 2.49 4.04
N PHE A 53 0.81 2.50 5.36
CA PHE A 53 0.96 1.31 6.19
C PHE A 53 -0.37 0.55 6.19
N ASP A 54 -0.42 -0.58 5.50
CA ASP A 54 -1.58 -1.46 5.44
C ASP A 54 -1.51 -2.42 6.64
N ALA A 55 -1.83 -1.89 7.83
CA ALA A 55 -2.03 -2.69 9.01
C ALA A 55 -3.36 -3.43 8.82
N VAL A 56 -3.30 -4.66 8.32
CA VAL A 56 -4.45 -5.57 8.46
C VAL A 56 -4.60 -5.81 9.96
N ARG A 57 -5.44 -4.98 10.61
CA ARG A 57 -5.80 -5.17 12.01
C ARG A 57 -6.46 -6.54 12.11
N GLU A 58 -5.92 -7.37 12.97
CA GLU A 58 -6.53 -8.64 13.35
C GLU A 58 -7.85 -8.32 14.06
N GLU A 59 -8.95 -8.29 13.31
CA GLU A 59 -10.27 -8.48 13.89
C GLU A 59 -10.42 -9.98 14.17
N GLY A 60 -9.81 -10.42 15.27
CA GLY A 60 -9.74 -11.85 15.57
C GLY A 60 -8.92 -12.23 16.80
N ASP A 61 -8.98 -11.45 17.87
CA ASP A 61 -8.76 -11.96 19.23
C ASP A 61 -9.50 -11.08 20.25
N ARG A 62 -10.84 -11.21 20.27
CA ARG A 62 -11.67 -10.84 21.42
C ARG A 62 -12.86 -11.80 21.50
N SER A 63 -12.56 -13.08 21.69
CA SER A 63 -13.46 -14.17 22.11
C SER A 63 -12.49 -15.31 22.46
N GLU A 64 -12.38 -15.87 23.66
CA GLU A 64 -13.20 -15.99 24.86
C GLU A 64 -12.27 -16.39 26.02
#